data_AF-A0A9D4G8S5-F1
#
_entry.id   AF-A0A9D4G8S5-F1
#
_cell.length_a   1.000
_cell.length_b   1.000
_cell.length_c   1.000
_cell.angle_alpha   90.00
_cell.angle_beta   90.00
_cell.angle_gamma   90.00
#
_symmetry.space_group_name_H-M   'P 1'
#
loop_
_entity.id
_entity.type
_entity.pdbx_description
1 polymer ?
#
loop_
_entity_poly.entity_id
_entity_poly.type
_entity_poly.pdbx_seq_one_letter_code
_entity_poly.pdbx_strand_id
1 'polypeptide(L)'
;MQSSENELTSSTGILTVKLPFQSKSKSTSGKKRVSRALSRSYRRVETLDDQNEELRRKLKTAQKRLQRYDQKKNQVKPITNTPTGKTDRLLKESGIDPKCVPEVRKKLIYGECLSLEVKLAKETQGNKSNRKQIIHRVASGRVMKRYRMMSTFQVN
;
A
#
# COMPACT_ATOMS: atom_id res chain seq x y z
N MET A 1 106.54 -40.93 14.86
CA MET A 1 106.45 -39.69 14.07
C MET A 1 105.38 -39.91 13.02
N GLN A 2 104.40 -39.00 12.98
CA GLN A 2 103.57 -38.58 11.84
C GLN A 2 102.79 -39.66 11.06
N SER A 3 101.55 -39.48 10.61
CA SER A 3 100.41 -38.63 10.94
C SER A 3 99.28 -39.25 10.12
N SER A 4 98.13 -39.41 10.75
CA SER A 4 96.86 -39.87 10.20
C SER A 4 96.24 -38.87 9.23
N GLU A 5 95.75 -39.34 8.08
CA GLU A 5 94.76 -38.63 7.26
C GLU A 5 93.66 -39.63 6.84
N ASN A 6 92.72 -39.86 7.77
CA ASN A 6 91.39 -40.37 7.41
C ASN A 6 90.57 -39.14 7.01
N GLU A 7 90.25 -39.02 5.73
CA GLU A 7 89.31 -38.00 5.24
C GLU A 7 87.92 -38.26 5.83
N LEU A 8 87.63 -37.57 6.92
CA LEU A 8 86.28 -37.40 7.46
C LEU A 8 85.53 -36.47 6.49
N THR A 9 84.72 -37.04 5.59
CA THR A 9 83.69 -36.27 4.90
C THR A 9 82.70 -35.76 5.94
N SER A 10 82.86 -34.50 6.37
CA SER A 10 81.93 -33.82 7.25
C SER A 10 80.62 -33.59 6.50
N SER A 11 79.74 -34.58 6.51
CA SER A 11 78.32 -34.33 6.20
C SER A 11 77.70 -33.67 7.43
N THR A 12 77.75 -32.34 7.48
CA THR A 12 76.87 -31.53 8.33
C THR A 12 75.44 -31.61 7.79
N GLY A 13 74.90 -32.83 7.73
CA GLY A 13 73.48 -33.08 7.52
C GLY A 13 72.76 -32.72 8.81
N ILE A 14 72.25 -31.49 8.89
CA ILE A 14 71.35 -31.06 9.98
C ILE A 14 70.23 -32.11 10.12
N LEU A 15 70.24 -32.84 11.23
CA LEU A 15 69.26 -33.88 11.52
C LEU A 15 67.89 -33.22 11.74
N THR A 16 67.09 -33.13 10.68
CA THR A 16 65.74 -32.54 10.75
C THR A 16 64.75 -33.60 11.22
N VAL A 17 64.55 -33.66 12.54
CA VAL A 17 63.51 -34.51 13.15
C VAL A 17 62.14 -33.94 12.80
N LYS A 18 61.41 -34.61 11.89
CA LYS A 18 60.00 -34.29 11.58
C LYS A 18 59.13 -34.66 12.79
N LEU A 19 58.72 -33.63 13.53
CA LEU A 19 57.78 -33.79 14.63
C LEU A 19 56.37 -34.15 14.09
N PRO A 20 55.69 -35.16 14.67
CA PRO A 20 54.43 -35.73 14.13
C PRO A 20 53.22 -34.77 14.16
N PHE A 21 53.39 -33.57 14.72
CA PHE A 21 52.33 -32.56 14.85
C PHE A 21 52.45 -31.41 13.83
N GLN A 22 53.50 -31.38 13.00
CA GLN A 22 53.62 -30.42 11.90
C GLN A 22 52.96 -30.95 10.61
N SER A 23 51.73 -31.46 10.72
CA SER A 23 50.91 -31.73 9.54
C SER A 23 50.44 -30.39 8.94
N LYS A 24 50.95 -30.03 7.77
CA LYS A 24 50.54 -28.85 6.98
C LYS A 24 49.03 -28.80 6.64
N SER A 25 48.22 -29.79 7.06
CA SER A 25 46.78 -29.88 6.80
C SER A 25 45.88 -29.06 7.75
N LYS A 26 46.39 -28.57 8.89
CA LYS A 26 45.59 -27.75 9.84
C LYS A 26 45.30 -26.33 9.32
N SER A 27 46.16 -25.75 8.47
CA SER A 27 45.95 -24.37 8.00
C SER A 27 44.84 -24.26 6.94
N THR A 28 44.68 -25.26 6.07
CA THR A 28 43.64 -25.30 5.04
C THR A 28 42.26 -25.61 5.61
N SER A 29 42.15 -26.45 6.64
CA SER A 29 40.88 -26.73 7.32
C SER A 29 40.35 -25.53 8.12
N GLY A 30 41.25 -24.77 8.77
CA GLY A 30 40.91 -23.50 9.43
C GLY A 30 40.38 -22.46 8.45
N LYS A 31 41.05 -22.27 7.30
CA LYS A 31 40.59 -21.36 6.23
C LYS A 31 39.21 -21.72 5.70
N LYS A 32 38.93 -23.02 5.49
CA LYS A 32 37.60 -23.49 5.07
C LYS A 32 36.52 -23.21 6.13
N ARG A 33 36.83 -23.34 7.42
CA ARG A 33 35.90 -23.01 8.51
C ARG A 33 35.57 -21.52 8.54
N VAL A 34 36.57 -20.66 8.42
CA VAL A 34 36.39 -19.20 8.37
C VAL A 34 35.59 -18.79 7.15
N SER A 35 35.91 -19.33 5.96
CA SER A 35 35.15 -19.07 4.73
C SER A 35 33.68 -19.49 4.85
N ARG A 36 33.40 -20.66 5.43
CA ARG A 36 32.02 -21.11 5.69
C ARG A 36 31.30 -20.21 6.70
N ALA A 37 31.97 -19.77 7.76
CA ALA A 37 31.39 -18.87 8.74
C ALA A 37 31.04 -17.50 8.11
N LEU A 38 31.94 -16.97 7.28
CA LEU A 38 31.78 -15.70 6.57
C LEU A 38 30.68 -15.78 5.48
N SER A 39 30.58 -16.91 4.76
CA SER A 39 29.46 -17.16 3.86
C SER A 39 28.11 -17.22 4.60
N ARG A 40 28.07 -17.85 5.79
CA ARG A 40 26.87 -17.88 6.63
C ARG A 40 26.50 -16.49 7.15
N SER A 41 27.47 -15.66 7.53
CA SER A 41 27.20 -14.30 7.97
C SER A 41 26.67 -13.44 6.83
N TYR A 42 27.23 -13.53 5.61
CA TYR A 42 26.70 -12.79 4.47
C TYR A 42 25.27 -13.19 4.13
N ARG A 43 24.97 -14.49 4.07
CA ARG A 43 23.58 -14.96 3.90
C ARG A 43 22.66 -14.44 5.00
N ARG A 44 23.15 -14.37 6.24
CA ARG A 44 22.36 -13.83 7.35
C ARG A 44 22.08 -12.34 7.17
N VAL A 45 23.05 -11.56 6.73
CA VAL A 45 22.86 -10.13 6.43
C VAL A 45 21.83 -9.96 5.32
N GLU A 46 21.98 -10.71 4.21
CA GLU A 46 21.02 -10.69 3.10
C GLU A 46 19.59 -11.02 3.56
N THR A 47 19.40 -12.10 4.34
CA THR A 47 18.08 -12.44 4.87
C THR A 47 17.51 -11.37 5.82
N LEU A 48 18.37 -10.68 6.58
CA LEU A 48 17.92 -9.60 7.47
C LEU A 48 17.55 -8.34 6.69
N ASP A 49 18.24 -8.06 5.59
CA ASP A 49 17.92 -6.95 4.68
C ASP A 49 16.57 -7.18 3.98
N ASP A 50 16.34 -8.40 3.48
CA ASP A 50 15.05 -8.80 2.89
C ASP A 50 13.90 -8.67 3.90
N GLN A 51 14.11 -9.15 5.13
CA GLN A 51 13.13 -9.02 6.21
C GLN A 51 12.87 -7.57 6.59
N ASN A 52 13.91 -6.74 6.65
CA ASN A 52 13.78 -5.30 6.88
C ASN A 52 12.97 -4.63 5.77
N GLU A 53 13.22 -4.98 4.51
CA GLU A 53 12.47 -4.44 3.39
C GLU A 53 11.00 -4.86 3.44
N GLU A 54 10.73 -6.14 3.74
CA GLU A 54 9.37 -6.65 3.91
C GLU A 54 8.62 -5.92 5.04
N LEU A 55 9.28 -5.73 6.19
CA LEU A 55 8.72 -4.98 7.31
C LEU A 55 8.44 -3.52 6.95
N ARG A 56 9.34 -2.86 6.21
CA ARG A 56 9.12 -1.49 5.69
C ARG A 56 7.90 -1.42 4.77
N ARG A 57 7.73 -2.40 3.88
CA ARG A 57 6.55 -2.52 2.99
C ARG A 57 5.27 -2.72 3.80
N LYS A 58 5.29 -3.59 4.82
CA LYS A 58 4.16 -3.81 5.74
C LYS A 58 3.80 -2.54 6.51
N LEU A 59 4.78 -1.84 7.07
CA LEU A 59 4.61 -0.58 7.79
C LEU A 59 3.95 0.48 6.90
N LYS A 60 4.49 0.70 5.70
CA LYS A 60 3.92 1.65 4.71
C LYS A 60 2.47 1.31 4.35
N THR A 61 2.16 0.02 4.24
CA THR A 61 0.81 -0.46 3.92
C THR A 61 -0.15 -0.21 5.10
N ALA A 62 0.29 -0.51 6.32
CA ALA A 62 -0.47 -0.24 7.53
C ALA A 62 -0.75 1.26 7.72
N GLN A 63 0.26 2.13 7.52
CA GLN A 63 0.10 3.58 7.55
C GLN A 63 -0.92 4.07 6.52
N LYS A 64 -0.87 3.59 5.27
CA LYS A 64 -1.87 3.94 4.26
C LYS A 64 -3.27 3.48 4.65
N ARG A 65 -3.41 2.30 5.25
CA ARG A 65 -4.71 1.80 5.74
C ARG A 65 -5.24 2.67 6.88
N LEU A 66 -4.38 3.05 7.82
CA LEU A 66 -4.71 3.93 8.94
C LEU A 66 -5.12 5.32 8.44
N GLN A 67 -4.37 5.91 7.51
CA GLN A 67 -4.73 7.19 6.89
C GLN A 67 -6.10 7.14 6.20
N ARG A 68 -6.41 6.07 5.46
CA ARG A 68 -7.73 5.88 4.84
C ARG A 68 -8.83 5.72 5.89
N TYR A 69 -8.54 5.06 7.00
CA TYR A 69 -9.48 4.90 8.10
C TYR A 69 -9.76 6.24 8.78
N ASP A 70 -8.72 7.01 9.07
CA ASP A 70 -8.84 8.34 9.66
C ASP A 70 -9.57 9.31 8.73
N GLN A 71 -9.29 9.27 7.42
CA GLN A 71 -10.07 10.03 6.44
C GLN A 71 -11.54 9.64 6.44
N LYS A 72 -11.89 8.37 6.62
CA LYS A 72 -13.28 7.92 6.72
C LYS A 72 -13.93 8.26 8.06
N LYS A 73 -13.15 8.32 9.15
CA LYS A 73 -13.62 8.67 10.50
C LYS A 73 -13.84 10.18 10.64
N ASN A 74 -12.93 10.98 10.07
CA ASN A 74 -12.96 12.44 10.10
C ASN A 74 -13.80 13.04 8.96
N GLN A 75 -14.09 12.27 7.90
CA GLN A 75 -15.33 12.46 7.17
C GLN A 75 -16.46 12.08 8.12
N VAL A 76 -16.85 13.03 8.99
CA VAL A 76 -18.18 13.10 9.58
C VAL A 76 -19.10 12.62 8.48
N LYS A 77 -19.68 11.42 8.60
CA LYS A 77 -20.63 10.91 7.59
C LYS A 77 -21.56 12.09 7.36
N PRO A 78 -21.53 12.76 6.19
CA PRO A 78 -22.43 13.87 6.00
C PRO A 78 -23.78 13.20 6.09
N ILE A 79 -24.48 13.45 7.19
CA ILE A 79 -25.79 12.88 7.45
C ILE A 79 -26.59 13.24 6.21
N THR A 80 -26.79 12.23 5.35
CA THR A 80 -27.74 12.22 4.26
C THR A 80 -27.81 13.51 3.43
N ASN A 81 -26.69 14.03 2.91
CA ASN A 81 -26.75 15.10 1.90
C ASN A 81 -26.91 14.58 0.46
N THR A 82 -26.86 13.25 0.27
CA THR A 82 -27.19 12.64 -1.01
C THR A 82 -28.71 12.59 -1.19
N PRO A 83 -29.24 12.80 -2.41
CA PRO A 83 -30.66 12.61 -2.74
C PRO A 83 -31.23 11.29 -2.23
N THR A 84 -30.47 10.19 -2.36
CA THR A 84 -30.88 8.87 -1.86
C THR A 84 -30.97 8.82 -0.33
N GLY A 85 -30.01 9.43 0.38
CA GLY A 85 -30.02 9.46 1.83
C GLY A 85 -31.17 10.29 2.39
N LYS A 86 -31.45 11.45 1.77
CA LYS A 86 -32.58 12.32 2.17
C LYS A 86 -33.92 11.64 1.99
N THR A 87 -34.11 10.98 0.86
CA THR A 87 -35.37 10.30 0.53
C THR A 87 -35.59 9.06 1.38
N ASP A 88 -34.56 8.24 1.58
CA ASP A 88 -34.66 7.08 2.47
C ASP A 88 -34.96 7.48 3.92
N ARG A 89 -34.42 8.63 4.35
CA ARG A 89 -34.73 9.21 5.67
C ARG A 89 -36.16 9.72 5.75
N LEU A 90 -36.61 10.50 4.76
CA LEU A 90 -37.97 11.05 4.70
C LEU A 90 -39.03 9.92 4.70
N LEU A 91 -38.79 8.86 3.94
CA LEU A 91 -39.67 7.69 3.90
C LEU A 91 -39.74 6.99 5.26
N LYS A 92 -38.58 6.80 5.91
CA LYS A 92 -38.53 6.20 7.26
C LYS A 92 -39.17 7.07 8.33
N GLU A 93 -38.97 8.39 8.29
CA GLU A 93 -39.63 9.36 9.17
C GLU A 93 -41.15 9.33 8.99
N SER A 94 -41.62 9.01 7.78
CA SER A 94 -43.04 8.82 7.47
C SER A 94 -43.56 7.41 7.81
N GLY A 95 -42.73 6.54 8.41
CA GLY A 95 -43.11 5.17 8.79
C GLY A 95 -43.13 4.16 7.62
N ILE A 96 -42.61 4.53 6.45
CA ILE A 96 -42.61 3.68 5.25
C ILE A 96 -41.19 3.13 5.02
N ASP A 97 -41.07 1.81 4.84
CA ASP A 97 -39.78 1.23 4.43
C ASP A 97 -39.51 1.60 2.95
N PRO A 98 -38.36 2.25 2.65
CA PRO A 98 -37.99 2.61 1.28
C PRO A 98 -37.98 1.44 0.29
N LYS A 99 -37.83 0.20 0.76
CA LYS A 99 -37.86 -1.01 -0.09
C LYS A 99 -39.26 -1.37 -0.56
N CYS A 100 -40.30 -1.02 0.21
CA CYS A 100 -41.68 -1.38 -0.09
C CYS A 100 -42.30 -0.48 -1.17
N VAL A 101 -41.75 0.73 -1.40
CA VAL A 101 -42.30 1.73 -2.34
C VAL A 101 -41.27 2.21 -3.36
N PRO A 102 -40.75 1.33 -4.23
CA PRO A 102 -39.64 1.66 -5.13
C PRO A 102 -39.99 2.78 -6.13
N GLU A 103 -41.24 2.86 -6.61
CA GLU A 103 -41.67 3.90 -7.55
C GLU A 103 -41.75 5.29 -6.89
N VAL A 104 -42.36 5.37 -5.71
CA VAL A 104 -42.45 6.61 -4.93
C VAL A 104 -41.06 7.09 -4.56
N ARG A 105 -40.20 6.16 -4.09
CA ARG A 105 -38.79 6.43 -3.80
C ARG A 105 -38.08 7.01 -5.02
N LYS A 106 -38.27 6.43 -6.20
CA LYS A 106 -37.65 6.91 -7.46
C LYS A 106 -38.11 8.33 -7.79
N LYS A 107 -39.41 8.64 -7.68
CA LYS A 107 -39.96 9.99 -7.88
C LYS A 107 -39.41 11.01 -6.87
N LEU A 108 -39.28 10.62 -5.60
CA LEU A 108 -38.70 11.46 -4.56
C LEU A 108 -37.20 11.74 -4.81
N ILE A 109 -36.42 10.73 -5.19
CA ILE A 109 -34.99 10.90 -5.50
C ILE A 109 -34.84 11.87 -6.67
N TYR A 110 -35.73 11.75 -7.67
CA TYR A 110 -35.76 12.65 -8.82
C TYR A 110 -35.99 14.11 -8.41
N GLY A 111 -37.00 14.37 -7.58
CA GLY A 111 -37.30 15.72 -7.07
C GLY A 111 -36.14 16.33 -6.28
N GLU A 112 -35.47 15.54 -5.45
CA GLU A 112 -34.27 15.97 -4.72
C GLU A 112 -33.08 16.25 -5.66
N CYS A 113 -32.88 15.42 -6.69
CA CYS A 113 -31.85 15.66 -7.71
C CYS A 113 -32.06 16.98 -8.46
N LEU A 114 -33.29 17.25 -8.90
CA LEU A 114 -33.65 18.52 -9.56
C LEU A 114 -33.42 19.71 -8.62
N SER A 115 -33.87 19.60 -7.38
CA SER A 115 -33.74 20.66 -6.39
C SER A 115 -32.27 21.00 -6.12
N LEU A 116 -31.40 19.99 -6.03
CA LEU A 116 -29.96 20.19 -5.90
C LEU A 116 -29.35 20.84 -7.14
N GLU A 117 -29.77 20.44 -8.33
CA GLU A 117 -29.23 20.97 -9.58
C GLU A 117 -29.56 22.46 -9.76
N VAL A 118 -30.78 22.86 -9.41
CA VAL A 118 -31.19 24.27 -9.35
C VAL A 118 -30.39 25.05 -8.29
N LYS A 119 -30.20 24.48 -7.10
CA LYS A 119 -29.40 25.12 -6.03
C LYS A 119 -27.95 25.34 -6.47
N LEU A 120 -27.29 24.33 -7.01
CA LEU A 120 -25.92 24.43 -7.51
C LEU A 120 -25.79 25.44 -8.66
N ALA A 121 -26.77 25.48 -9.56
CA ALA A 121 -26.80 26.44 -10.66
C ALA A 121 -26.93 27.90 -10.15
N LYS A 122 -27.69 28.12 -9.06
CA LYS A 122 -27.82 29.42 -8.40
C LYS A 122 -26.57 29.81 -7.60
N GLU A 123 -26.02 28.90 -6.80
CA GLU A 123 -24.85 29.14 -5.92
C GLU A 123 -23.57 29.46 -6.71
N THR A 124 -23.39 28.87 -7.89
CA THR A 124 -22.20 29.15 -8.69
C THR A 124 -22.21 30.54 -9.34
N GLN A 125 -23.35 31.24 -9.37
CA GLN A 125 -23.46 32.56 -9.97
C GLN A 125 -23.61 33.63 -8.89
N GLY A 126 -22.48 34.22 -8.49
CA GLY A 126 -22.46 35.41 -7.64
C GLY A 126 -23.08 36.66 -8.29
N ASN A 127 -23.40 36.66 -9.60
CA ASN A 127 -23.96 37.81 -10.31
C ASN A 127 -25.06 37.42 -11.32
N LYS A 128 -26.15 38.21 -11.34
CA LYS A 128 -27.45 37.95 -11.98
C LYS A 128 -27.47 37.81 -13.53
N SER A 129 -26.36 37.99 -14.25
CA SER A 129 -26.42 38.27 -15.70
C SER A 129 -26.50 37.06 -16.64
N ASN A 130 -26.32 35.81 -16.18
CA ASN A 130 -26.18 34.66 -17.07
C ASN A 130 -27.27 33.59 -16.89
N ARG A 131 -28.56 34.00 -16.99
CA ARG A 131 -29.73 33.10 -16.98
C ARG A 131 -29.61 31.93 -17.98
N LYS A 132 -29.00 32.15 -19.15
CA LYS A 132 -28.73 31.11 -20.15
C LYS A 132 -27.82 29.99 -19.61
N GLN A 133 -26.78 30.32 -18.84
CA GLN A 133 -25.90 29.32 -18.24
C GLN A 133 -26.60 28.53 -17.13
N ILE A 134 -27.48 29.17 -16.35
CA ILE A 134 -28.28 28.47 -15.33
C ILE A 134 -29.15 27.42 -16.02
N ILE A 135 -29.91 27.82 -17.05
CA ILE A 135 -30.77 26.91 -17.82
C ILE A 135 -29.94 25.78 -18.43
N HIS A 136 -28.81 26.10 -19.07
CA HIS A 136 -27.93 25.09 -19.66
C HIS A 136 -27.39 24.10 -18.61
N ARG A 137 -27.01 24.57 -17.42
CA ARG A 137 -26.53 23.69 -16.35
C ARG A 137 -27.64 22.77 -15.85
N VAL A 138 -28.84 23.29 -15.63
CA VAL A 138 -29.99 22.47 -15.23
C VAL A 138 -30.34 21.46 -16.32
N ALA A 139 -30.39 21.88 -17.59
CA ALA A 139 -30.66 21.00 -18.72
C ALA A 139 -29.57 19.95 -18.95
N SER A 140 -28.30 20.25 -18.61
CA SER A 140 -27.20 19.31 -18.75
C SER A 140 -27.33 18.10 -17.83
N GLY A 141 -28.09 18.23 -16.74
CA GLY A 141 -28.49 17.12 -15.88
C GLY A 141 -27.32 16.43 -15.20
N ARG A 142 -26.25 17.13 -14.81
CA ARG A 142 -25.04 16.53 -14.22
C ARG A 142 -25.37 15.73 -12.96
N VAL A 143 -26.22 16.27 -12.08
CA VAL A 143 -26.62 15.59 -10.84
C VAL A 143 -27.51 14.40 -11.18
N MET A 144 -28.51 14.61 -12.03
CA MET A 144 -29.44 13.57 -12.44
C MET A 144 -28.75 12.41 -13.19
N LYS A 145 -27.73 12.67 -14.02
CA LYS A 145 -26.88 11.66 -14.68
C LYS A 145 -26.14 10.81 -13.66
N ARG A 146 -25.57 11.42 -12.61
CA ARG A 146 -24.86 10.71 -11.54
C ARG A 146 -25.76 9.69 -10.83
N TYR A 147 -27.03 10.01 -10.64
CA TYR A 147 -28.00 9.13 -10.00
C TYR A 147 -28.85 8.31 -10.99
N ARG A 148 -28.53 8.34 -12.29
CA ARG A 148 -29.26 7.62 -13.36
C ARG A 148 -30.75 7.96 -13.44
N MET A 149 -31.11 9.22 -13.17
CA MET A 149 -32.49 9.73 -13.17
C MET A 149 -32.85 10.45 -14.48
N MET A 150 -32.08 10.25 -15.55
CA MET A 150 -32.38 10.82 -16.87
C MET A 150 -33.53 10.07 -17.56
N SER A 151 -33.55 8.74 -17.46
CA SER A 151 -34.59 7.92 -18.10
C SER A 151 -35.95 8.00 -17.41
N THR A 152 -36.00 8.44 -16.15
CA THR A 152 -37.27 8.72 -15.46
C THR A 152 -38.04 9.91 -16.02
N PHE A 153 -37.40 10.72 -16.86
CA PHE A 153 -38.04 11.83 -17.57
C PHE A 153 -38.83 11.37 -18.80
N GLN A 154 -38.54 10.17 -19.32
CA GLN A 154 -39.28 9.60 -20.43
C GLN A 154 -40.58 9.01 -19.86
N VAL A 155 -41.60 9.85 -19.85
CA VAL A 155 -42.99 9.43 -19.61
C VAL A 155 -43.32 8.39 -20.67
N ASN A 156 -43.61 7.17 -20.22
CA ASN A 156 -44.51 6.26 -20.92
C ASN A 156 -45.91 6.51 -20.40
#